data_AF-A0A072PJF7-F1
#
_entry.id   AF-A0A072PJF7-F1
#
_cell.length_a   1.000
_cell.length_b   1.000
_cell.length_c   1.000
_cell.angle_alpha   90.00
_cell.angle_beta   90.00
_cell.angle_gamma   90.00
#
_symmetry.space_group_name_H-M   'P 1'
#
loop_
_entity.id
_entity.type
_entity.pdbx_description
1 polymer ?
#
loop_
_entity_poly.entity_id
_entity_poly.type
_entity_poly.pdbx_seq_one_letter_code
_entity_poly.pdbx_strand_id
1 'polypeptide(L)'
;MTKYEVKDSELEALRGKTVLIIGAASGIGRATVLLAHRKYPLSYFAEVDLKYEGADVLRLWCEKVTVQRRAIFRKCDMAKWDDVVGMFEATWRAFGQIDVVLANAGIHSEGDWLTDAISTTDGNLLPPDMNTIRVNLDGTIYVTKCAMHYFARQPDRKTQLVFTGSAARYA
;
A
#
# COMPACT_ATOMS: atom_id res chain seq x y z
N MET A 1 11.48 -24.04 -0.96
CA MET A 1 11.15 -22.62 -1.22
C MET A 1 11.30 -22.39 -2.71
N THR A 2 10.22 -22.20 -3.45
CA THR A 2 10.26 -21.94 -4.89
C THR A 2 10.66 -20.49 -5.12
N LYS A 3 11.77 -20.25 -5.82
CA LYS A 3 12.21 -18.90 -6.18
C LYS A 3 11.59 -18.54 -7.54
N TYR A 4 10.87 -17.43 -7.59
CA TYR A 4 10.41 -16.83 -8.85
C TYR A 4 11.33 -15.67 -9.20
N GLU A 5 11.93 -15.70 -10.39
CA GLU A 5 12.72 -14.58 -10.91
C GLU A 5 11.87 -13.80 -11.90
N VAL A 6 11.56 -12.55 -11.55
CA VAL A 6 10.82 -11.64 -12.41
C VAL A 6 11.72 -11.22 -13.56
N LYS A 7 11.34 -11.56 -14.79
CA LYS A 7 12.06 -11.16 -16.01
C LYS A 7 11.75 -9.71 -16.34
N ASP A 8 12.74 -9.00 -16.87
CA ASP A 8 12.57 -7.60 -17.26
C ASP A 8 11.47 -7.39 -18.31
N SER A 9 11.27 -8.37 -19.21
CA SER A 9 10.18 -8.36 -20.19
C SER A 9 8.78 -8.36 -19.56
N GLU A 10 8.62 -8.94 -18.35
CA GLU A 10 7.33 -8.92 -17.65
C GLU A 10 7.00 -7.51 -17.14
N LEU A 11 8.04 -6.72 -16.83
CA LEU A 11 7.87 -5.36 -16.34
C LEU A 11 7.50 -4.38 -17.47
N GLU A 12 7.68 -4.74 -18.75
CA GLU A 12 7.30 -3.90 -19.91
C GLU A 12 5.84 -3.48 -19.89
N ALA A 13 4.96 -4.32 -19.34
CA ALA A 13 3.55 -4.01 -19.18
C ALA A 13 3.27 -2.79 -18.27
N LEU A 14 4.24 -2.39 -17.44
CA LEU A 14 4.13 -1.22 -16.56
C LEU A 14 4.54 0.10 -17.24
N ARG A 15 5.06 0.04 -18.48
CA ARG A 15 5.47 1.25 -19.21
C ARG A 15 4.27 2.20 -19.39
N GLY A 16 4.41 3.43 -18.88
CA GLY A 16 3.36 4.46 -18.98
C GLY A 16 2.15 4.25 -18.07
N LYS A 17 2.26 3.33 -17.10
CA LYS A 17 1.22 3.03 -16.12
C LYS A 17 1.47 3.74 -14.80
N THR A 18 0.42 4.30 -14.21
CA THR A 18 0.44 4.82 -12.84
C THR A 18 0.09 3.71 -11.86
N VAL A 19 1.00 3.40 -10.94
CA VAL A 19 0.90 2.26 -10.01
C VAL A 19 0.87 2.75 -8.56
N LEU A 20 -0.31 2.89 -7.99
CA LEU A 20 -0.48 3.22 -6.59
C LEU A 20 -0.20 1.99 -5.72
N ILE A 21 0.72 2.10 -4.76
CA ILE A 21 1.07 1.02 -3.84
C ILE A 21 0.94 1.51 -2.40
N ILE A 22 -0.05 1.01 -1.68
CA ILE A 22 -0.26 1.31 -0.26
C ILE A 22 0.52 0.27 0.54
N GLY A 23 1.33 0.72 1.51
CA GLY A 23 2.28 -0.12 2.24
C GLY A 23 3.61 -0.32 1.50
N ALA A 24 4.14 0.75 0.91
CA ALA A 24 5.36 0.73 0.08
C ALA A 24 6.66 0.98 0.85
N ALA A 25 6.61 1.35 2.13
CA ALA A 25 7.79 1.72 2.90
C ALA A 25 8.74 0.56 3.25
N SER A 26 8.23 -0.68 3.30
CA SER A 26 9.00 -1.84 3.72
C SER A 26 8.60 -3.11 2.95
N GLY A 27 9.32 -4.21 3.21
CA GLY A 27 8.98 -5.54 2.74
C GLY A 27 8.70 -5.65 1.24
N ILE A 28 7.60 -6.33 0.92
CA ILE A 28 7.16 -6.60 -0.46
C ILE A 28 6.88 -5.28 -1.19
N GLY A 29 6.12 -4.35 -0.59
CA GLY A 29 5.78 -3.08 -1.22
C GLY A 29 7.02 -2.27 -1.62
N ARG A 30 8.03 -2.16 -0.73
CA ARG A 30 9.30 -1.48 -1.06
C ARG A 30 10.03 -2.14 -2.20
N ALA A 31 10.12 -3.47 -2.19
CA ALA A 31 10.77 -4.20 -3.28
C ALA A 31 10.03 -3.98 -4.61
N THR A 32 8.70 -3.96 -4.60
CA THR A 32 7.88 -3.66 -5.79
C THR A 32 8.15 -2.26 -6.32
N VAL A 33 8.21 -1.24 -5.45
CA VAL A 33 8.56 0.14 -5.84
C VAL A 33 9.92 0.18 -6.55
N LEU A 34 10.94 -0.38 -5.91
CA LEU A 34 12.31 -0.34 -6.42
C LEU A 34 12.42 -1.08 -7.76
N LEU A 35 11.77 -2.24 -7.89
CA LEU A 35 11.78 -3.04 -9.10
C LEU A 35 11.08 -2.34 -10.27
N ALA A 36 9.87 -1.83 -10.04
CA ALA A 36 9.10 -1.14 -11.05
C ALA A 36 9.79 0.18 -11.49
N HIS A 37 10.34 0.93 -10.54
CA HIS A 37 11.07 2.16 -10.83
C HIS A 37 12.36 1.93 -11.64
N ARG A 38 13.13 0.86 -11.31
CA ARG A 38 14.41 0.56 -11.97
C ARG A 38 14.29 0.43 -13.49
N LYS A 39 13.15 -0.05 -13.99
CA LYS A 39 12.95 -0.34 -15.42
C LYS A 39 12.02 0.65 -16.11
N TYR A 40 10.97 1.11 -15.43
CA TYR A 40 10.01 2.07 -15.97
C TYR A 40 9.81 3.18 -14.96
N PRO A 41 10.53 4.31 -15.09
CA PRO A 41 10.43 5.44 -14.17
C PRO A 41 9.06 6.16 -14.21
N LEU A 42 8.04 5.57 -14.85
CA LEU A 42 6.68 6.09 -15.03
C LEU A 42 5.69 5.51 -14.01
N SER A 43 6.09 4.57 -13.15
CA SER A 43 5.24 4.00 -12.10
C SER A 43 5.36 4.85 -10.84
N TYR A 44 4.26 5.46 -10.40
CA TYR A 44 4.25 6.43 -9.30
C TYR A 44 3.69 5.85 -8.02
N PHE A 45 4.52 5.74 -7.00
CA PHE A 45 4.21 5.05 -5.76
C PHE A 45 3.90 6.04 -4.68
N ALA A 46 2.91 5.74 -3.84
CA ALA A 46 2.62 6.51 -2.66
C ALA A 46 2.24 5.53 -1.54
N GLU A 47 3.14 5.30 -0.57
CA GLU A 47 2.96 5.65 0.86
C GLU A 47 3.76 4.85 1.92
N VAL A 48 3.88 5.47 3.11
CA VAL A 48 4.48 5.08 4.39
C VAL A 48 3.48 4.77 5.52
N ASP A 49 3.70 3.61 6.15
CA ASP A 49 3.13 3.16 7.43
C ASP A 49 3.69 3.97 8.64
N LEU A 50 2.81 4.30 9.59
CA LEU A 50 2.99 5.13 10.79
C LEU A 50 4.17 4.76 11.72
N LYS A 51 4.77 3.57 11.57
CA LYS A 51 5.74 3.02 12.55
C LYS A 51 7.19 2.87 12.07
N TYR A 52 7.54 3.22 10.83
CA TYR A 52 8.85 2.87 10.28
C TYR A 52 9.69 4.07 9.80
N GLU A 53 10.94 4.13 10.27
CA GLU A 53 12.06 4.94 9.73
C GLU A 53 12.31 4.71 8.22
N GLY A 54 11.76 3.63 7.64
CA GLY A 54 11.81 3.34 6.21
C GLY A 54 11.17 4.41 5.32
N ALA A 55 10.32 5.26 5.91
CA ALA A 55 9.74 6.45 5.29
C ALA A 55 10.79 7.42 4.77
N ASP A 56 11.74 7.76 5.63
CA ASP A 56 12.79 8.72 5.33
C ASP A 56 13.78 8.11 4.35
N VAL A 57 14.05 6.80 4.45
CA VAL A 57 14.94 6.10 3.51
C VAL A 57 14.37 6.08 2.09
N LEU A 58 13.07 5.80 1.92
CA LEU A 58 12.46 5.75 0.59
C LEU A 58 12.28 7.16 0.01
N ARG A 59 11.94 8.13 0.86
CA ARG A 59 11.91 9.55 0.51
C ARG A 59 13.30 10.04 0.07
N LEU A 60 14.33 9.80 0.87
CA LEU A 60 15.72 10.16 0.57
C LEU A 60 16.24 9.43 -0.67
N TRP A 61 15.82 8.18 -0.91
CA TRP A 61 16.16 7.46 -2.12
C TRP A 61 15.55 8.15 -3.35
N CYS A 62 14.28 8.57 -3.29
CA CYS A 62 13.65 9.34 -4.36
C CYS A 62 14.20 10.77 -4.52
N GLU A 63 14.71 11.38 -3.46
CA GLU A 63 15.39 12.69 -3.51
C GLU A 63 16.82 12.57 -4.09
N LYS A 64 17.54 11.46 -3.86
CA LYS A 64 18.92 11.23 -4.33
C LYS A 64 19.03 10.68 -5.74
N VAL A 65 18.10 9.83 -6.16
CA VAL A 65 17.99 9.48 -7.58
C VAL A 65 17.51 10.78 -8.26
N THR A 66 18.20 11.26 -9.28
CA THR A 66 17.84 12.45 -10.10
C THR A 66 16.55 12.21 -10.88
N VAL A 67 15.46 11.86 -10.19
CA VAL A 67 14.16 11.62 -10.76
C VAL A 67 13.52 12.98 -10.95
N GLN A 68 13.68 13.52 -12.15
CA GLN A 68 12.80 14.57 -12.64
C GLN A 68 11.35 14.07 -12.53
N ARG A 69 10.66 14.51 -11.46
CA ARG A 69 9.20 14.61 -11.29
C ARG A 69 8.36 13.32 -11.36
N ARG A 70 8.82 12.16 -10.87
CA ARG A 70 8.06 10.91 -11.13
C ARG A 70 7.76 9.92 -9.98
N ALA A 71 7.72 10.37 -8.74
CA ALA A 71 7.09 9.64 -7.62
C ALA A 71 6.53 10.64 -6.59
N ILE A 72 5.47 10.29 -5.86
CA ILE A 72 4.91 11.14 -4.79
C ILE A 72 4.83 10.36 -3.48
N PHE A 73 5.40 10.89 -2.41
CA PHE A 73 5.28 10.25 -1.11
C PHE A 73 4.25 10.99 -0.27
N ARG A 74 3.29 10.22 0.24
CA ARG A 74 2.29 10.69 1.20
C ARG A 74 2.22 9.66 2.33
N LYS A 75 1.75 10.07 3.50
CA LYS A 75 1.40 9.19 4.61
C LYS A 75 -0.09 8.85 4.55
N CYS A 76 -0.46 7.65 4.93
CA CYS A 76 -1.84 7.22 5.14
C CYS A 76 -1.83 6.24 6.31
N ASP A 77 -2.95 6.19 6.98
CA ASP A 77 -3.30 5.05 7.79
C ASP A 77 -4.41 4.34 7.02
N MET A 78 -4.15 3.12 6.53
CA MET A 78 -5.14 2.39 5.74
C MET A 78 -6.42 2.11 6.56
N ALA A 79 -6.34 2.11 7.90
CA ALA A 79 -7.52 2.02 8.77
C ALA A 79 -8.36 3.30 8.80
N LYS A 80 -7.90 4.41 8.21
CA LYS A 80 -8.61 5.70 8.15
C LYS A 80 -9.05 6.00 6.73
N TRP A 81 -10.37 6.08 6.56
CA TRP A 81 -11.00 6.39 5.27
C TRP A 81 -10.45 7.66 4.60
N ASP A 82 -10.35 8.77 5.35
CA ASP A 82 -9.91 10.06 4.79
C ASP A 82 -8.47 10.04 4.30
N ASP A 83 -7.60 9.27 4.96
CA ASP A 83 -6.22 9.10 4.53
C ASP A 83 -6.18 8.35 3.19
N VAL A 84 -6.99 7.28 3.04
CA VAL A 84 -7.10 6.51 1.80
C VAL A 84 -7.65 7.39 0.67
N VAL A 85 -8.70 8.17 0.91
CA VAL A 85 -9.24 9.11 -0.09
C VAL A 85 -8.18 10.13 -0.50
N GLY A 86 -7.51 10.75 0.48
CA GLY A 86 -6.47 11.74 0.24
C GLY A 86 -5.28 11.20 -0.56
N MET A 87 -4.98 9.91 -0.40
CA MET A 87 -3.97 9.22 -1.18
C MET A 87 -4.34 9.12 -2.67
N PHE A 88 -5.55 8.64 -2.95
CA PHE A 88 -6.03 8.51 -4.32
C PHE A 88 -6.19 9.88 -4.98
N GLU A 89 -6.68 10.89 -4.26
CA GLU A 89 -6.78 12.26 -4.76
C GLU A 89 -5.41 12.84 -5.13
N ALA A 90 -4.39 12.67 -4.26
CA ALA A 90 -3.05 13.16 -4.54
C ALA A 90 -2.46 12.49 -5.78
N THR A 91 -2.63 11.17 -5.90
CA THR A 91 -2.18 10.39 -7.05
C THR A 91 -2.86 10.85 -8.33
N TRP A 92 -4.18 11.01 -8.30
CA TRP A 92 -4.96 11.48 -9.45
C TRP A 92 -4.57 12.89 -9.86
N ARG A 93 -4.44 13.83 -8.91
CA ARG A 93 -4.04 15.22 -9.21
C ARG A 93 -2.63 15.30 -9.78
N ALA A 94 -1.70 14.47 -9.31
CA ALA A 94 -0.32 14.49 -9.77
C ALA A 94 -0.15 13.88 -11.17
N PHE A 95 -0.90 12.83 -11.50
CA PHE A 95 -0.64 12.00 -12.69
C PHE A 95 -1.78 11.90 -13.69
N GLY A 96 -2.99 12.33 -13.31
CA GLY A 96 -4.19 12.32 -14.17
C GLY A 96 -4.80 10.94 -14.43
N GLN A 97 -4.18 9.86 -13.93
CA GLN A 97 -4.64 8.48 -14.12
C GLN A 97 -4.17 7.58 -12.98
N ILE A 98 -4.87 6.47 -12.73
CA ILE A 98 -4.46 5.38 -11.83
C ILE A 98 -4.75 4.06 -12.53
N ASP A 99 -3.72 3.36 -13.01
CA ASP A 99 -3.88 2.13 -13.76
C ASP A 99 -3.84 0.88 -12.88
N VAL A 100 -2.98 0.90 -11.87
CA VAL A 100 -2.79 -0.24 -10.98
C VAL A 100 -2.86 0.25 -9.54
N VAL A 101 -3.59 -0.49 -8.71
CA VAL A 101 -3.63 -0.29 -7.26
C VAL A 101 -3.17 -1.58 -6.60
N LEU A 102 -2.17 -1.49 -5.74
CA LEU A 102 -1.70 -2.58 -4.90
C LEU A 102 -2.02 -2.25 -3.44
N ALA A 103 -3.03 -2.94 -2.90
CA ALA A 103 -3.35 -2.96 -1.48
C ALA A 103 -2.40 -3.94 -0.78
N ASN A 104 -1.19 -3.47 -0.46
CA ASN A 104 -0.14 -4.29 0.16
C ASN A 104 0.02 -4.06 1.66
N ALA A 105 -0.39 -2.91 2.19
CA ALA A 105 -0.29 -2.63 3.62
C ALA A 105 -1.03 -3.72 4.42
N GLY A 106 -0.36 -4.20 5.46
CA GLY A 106 -0.88 -5.21 6.35
C GLY A 106 -0.01 -5.29 7.59
N ILE A 107 -0.65 -5.47 8.74
CA ILE A 107 0.01 -5.62 10.03
C ILE A 107 -0.34 -6.96 10.65
N HIS A 108 0.53 -7.42 11.54
CA HIS A 108 0.29 -8.55 12.41
C HIS A 108 0.43 -8.07 13.85
N SER A 109 -0.61 -8.26 14.66
CA SER A 109 -0.51 -8.09 16.11
C SER A 109 -0.11 -9.42 16.73
N GLU A 110 0.88 -9.42 17.62
CA GLU A 110 1.27 -10.60 18.41
C GLU A 110 0.31 -10.88 19.59
N GLY A 111 -0.75 -10.06 19.74
CA GLY A 111 -1.72 -10.21 20.83
C GLY A 111 -2.67 -11.39 20.61
N ASP A 112 -2.86 -12.19 21.67
CA ASP A 112 -3.92 -13.19 21.73
C ASP A 112 -5.25 -12.52 22.12
N TRP A 113 -6.22 -12.53 21.21
CA TRP A 113 -7.56 -12.00 21.48
C TRP A 113 -8.34 -12.79 22.55
N LEU A 114 -7.91 -14.02 22.85
CA LEU A 114 -8.56 -14.88 23.85
C LEU A 114 -7.97 -14.71 25.25
N THR A 115 -6.82 -14.03 25.37
CA THR A 115 -6.23 -13.74 26.67
C THR A 115 -6.82 -12.43 27.21
N ASP A 116 -7.44 -12.50 28.40
CA ASP A 116 -8.00 -11.33 29.07
C ASP A 116 -6.92 -10.28 29.34
N ALA A 117 -7.13 -9.08 28.78
CA ALA A 117 -6.41 -7.89 29.17
C ALA A 117 -7.27 -7.11 30.17
N ILE A 118 -6.72 -6.76 31.33
CA ILE A 118 -7.46 -6.07 32.40
C ILE A 118 -6.91 -4.66 32.58
N SER A 119 -7.81 -3.68 32.68
CA SER A 119 -7.49 -2.28 32.95
C SER A 119 -6.90 -2.14 34.36
N THR A 120 -5.74 -1.48 34.45
CA THR A 120 -5.07 -1.21 35.73
C THR A 120 -5.75 -0.10 36.56
N THR A 121 -6.70 0.63 35.97
CA THR A 121 -7.34 1.79 36.60
C THR A 121 -8.64 1.41 37.30
N ASP A 122 -9.45 0.54 36.70
CA ASP A 122 -10.79 0.18 37.17
C ASP A 122 -11.03 -1.34 37.25
N GLY A 123 -10.05 -2.17 36.88
CA GLY A 123 -10.13 -3.63 36.96
C GLY A 123 -11.05 -4.28 35.92
N ASN A 124 -11.53 -3.51 34.94
CA ASN A 124 -12.45 -4.01 33.92
C ASN A 124 -11.72 -4.74 32.79
N LEU A 125 -12.43 -5.69 32.16
CA LEU A 125 -11.99 -6.36 30.94
C LEU A 125 -11.82 -5.33 29.80
N LEU A 126 -10.66 -5.35 29.17
CA LEU A 126 -10.36 -4.52 28.01
C LEU A 126 -10.83 -5.21 26.73
N PRO A 127 -11.28 -4.43 25.72
CA PRO A 127 -11.61 -5.00 24.43
C PRO A 127 -10.34 -5.52 23.72
N PRO A 128 -10.48 -6.50 22.81
CA PRO A 128 -9.37 -6.96 21.99
C PRO A 128 -8.83 -5.85 21.08
N ASP A 129 -7.55 -5.93 20.72
CA ASP A 129 -6.96 -5.01 19.74
C ASP A 129 -7.49 -5.32 18.33
N MET A 130 -8.32 -4.44 17.81
CA MET A 130 -8.93 -4.58 16.49
C MET A 130 -8.07 -4.01 15.34
N ASN A 131 -6.86 -3.50 15.62
CA ASN A 131 -6.05 -2.83 14.61
C ASN A 131 -5.72 -3.72 13.41
N THR A 132 -5.42 -5.01 13.62
CA THR A 132 -5.15 -5.93 12.52
C THR A 132 -6.35 -6.10 11.59
N ILE A 133 -7.57 -6.16 12.12
CA ILE A 133 -8.79 -6.20 11.30
C ILE A 133 -9.00 -4.87 10.58
N ARG A 134 -8.84 -3.75 11.29
CA ARG A 134 -9.04 -2.42 10.71
C ARG A 134 -8.07 -2.14 9.56
N VAL A 135 -6.80 -2.52 9.68
CA VAL A 135 -5.82 -2.33 8.60
C VAL A 135 -6.02 -3.37 7.49
N ASN A 136 -6.04 -4.66 7.83
CA ASN A 136 -5.96 -5.72 6.83
C ASN A 136 -7.30 -5.96 6.11
N LEU A 137 -8.44 -5.70 6.77
CA LEU A 137 -9.77 -5.90 6.20
C LEU A 137 -10.43 -4.56 5.84
N ASP A 138 -10.73 -3.69 6.82
CA ASP A 138 -11.46 -2.45 6.54
C ASP A 138 -10.67 -1.56 5.58
N GLY A 139 -9.37 -1.41 5.81
CA GLY A 139 -8.49 -0.67 4.92
C GLY A 139 -8.50 -1.21 3.49
N THR A 140 -8.46 -2.53 3.33
CA THR A 140 -8.57 -3.18 2.01
C THR A 140 -9.90 -2.87 1.33
N ILE A 141 -11.00 -2.83 2.08
CA ILE A 141 -12.33 -2.43 1.57
C ILE A 141 -12.31 -0.96 1.14
N TYR A 142 -11.73 -0.07 1.94
CA TYR A 142 -11.59 1.35 1.61
C TYR A 142 -10.81 1.57 0.31
N VAL A 143 -9.66 0.89 0.18
CA VAL A 143 -8.84 0.96 -1.03
C VAL A 143 -9.58 0.42 -2.24
N THR A 144 -10.34 -0.67 -2.08
CA THR A 144 -11.19 -1.20 -3.15
C THR A 144 -12.23 -0.18 -3.61
N LYS A 145 -12.91 0.47 -2.66
CA LYS A 145 -13.92 1.49 -2.98
C LYS A 145 -13.32 2.67 -3.73
N CYS A 146 -12.17 3.19 -3.28
CA CYS A 146 -11.46 4.27 -3.95
C CYS A 146 -10.95 3.84 -5.33
N ALA A 147 -10.38 2.63 -5.46
CA ALA A 147 -9.91 2.10 -6.73
C ALA A 147 -11.04 2.05 -7.76
N MET A 148 -12.20 1.48 -7.41
CA MET A 148 -13.33 1.41 -8.33
C MET A 148 -13.83 2.80 -8.74
N HIS A 149 -13.86 3.75 -7.81
CA HIS A 149 -14.23 5.14 -8.10
C HIS A 149 -13.32 5.82 -9.12
N TYR A 150 -12.01 5.63 -9.02
CA TYR A 150 -11.06 6.23 -9.95
C TYR A 150 -10.93 5.45 -11.26
N PHE A 151 -11.06 4.12 -11.24
CA PHE A 151 -11.09 3.31 -12.46
C PHE A 151 -12.28 3.68 -13.35
N ALA A 152 -13.46 3.94 -12.76
CA ALA A 152 -14.63 4.39 -13.50
C ALA A 152 -14.44 5.74 -14.23
N ARG A 153 -13.46 6.56 -13.82
CA ARG A 153 -13.13 7.85 -14.48
C ARG A 153 -12.23 7.68 -15.71
N GLN A 154 -11.75 6.48 -15.98
CA GLN A 154 -10.87 6.16 -17.10
C GLN A 154 -11.32 4.87 -17.82
N PRO A 155 -12.55 4.82 -18.35
CA PRO A 155 -13.17 3.59 -18.87
C PRO A 155 -12.40 2.95 -20.04
N ASP A 156 -11.67 3.75 -20.81
CA ASP A 156 -10.89 3.27 -21.96
C ASP A 156 -9.53 2.68 -21.55
N ARG A 157 -9.19 2.71 -20.26
CA ARG A 157 -7.92 2.21 -19.74
C ARG A 157 -8.11 0.87 -19.06
N LYS A 158 -7.19 -0.07 -19.33
CA LYS A 158 -7.07 -1.30 -18.55
C LYS A 158 -6.58 -0.97 -17.15
N THR A 159 -7.36 -1.36 -16.15
CA THR A 159 -7.08 -1.14 -14.72
C THR A 159 -6.96 -2.46 -13.96
N GLN A 160 -6.15 -2.48 -12.91
CA GLN A 160 -5.96 -3.68 -12.09
C GLN A 160 -5.89 -3.32 -10.60
N LEU A 161 -6.63 -4.07 -9.78
CA LEU A 161 -6.54 -4.04 -8.33
C LEU A 161 -5.90 -5.34 -7.85
N VAL A 162 -4.85 -5.22 -7.05
CA VAL A 162 -4.06 -6.35 -6.52
C VAL A 162 -4.06 -6.29 -5.01
N PHE A 163 -4.27 -7.44 -4.37
CA PHE A 163 -4.26 -7.61 -2.93
C PHE A 163 -3.10 -8.50 -2.51
N THR A 164 -2.37 -8.10 -1.46
CA THR A 164 -1.42 -9.00 -0.80
C THR A 164 -2.17 -9.91 0.17
N GLY A 165 -2.30 -11.18 -0.19
CA GLY A 165 -2.82 -12.23 0.69
C GLY A 165 -1.71 -12.93 1.48
N SER A 166 -2.08 -13.91 2.31
CA SER A 166 -1.13 -14.76 3.03
C SER A 166 -1.54 -16.23 2.90
N ALA A 167 -0.57 -17.13 2.89
CA ALA A 167 -0.82 -18.57 2.99
C ALA A 167 -1.53 -18.96 4.30
N ALA A 168 -1.38 -18.15 5.35
CA ALA A 168 -2.07 -18.33 6.64
C ALA A 168 -3.60 -18.34 6.52
N ARG A 169 -4.18 -17.85 5.40
CA ARG A 169 -5.63 -17.92 5.15
C ARG A 169 -6.14 -19.32 4.76
N TYR A 170 -5.22 -20.25 4.46
CA TYR A 170 -5.53 -21.58 3.94
C TYR A 170 -5.18 -22.71 4.92
N ALA A 171 -4.70 -22.35 6.11
CA ALA A 171 -4.35 -23.30 7.16
C ALA A 171 -5.59 -23.76 7.95
#